data_AF-A0A4U6RER1-F1
#
_entry.id   AF-A0A4U6RER1-F1
#
_cell.length_a   1.000
_cell.length_b   1.000
_cell.length_c   1.000
_cell.angle_alpha   90.00
_cell.angle_beta   90.00
_cell.angle_gamma   90.00
#
_symmetry.space_group_name_H-M   'P 1'
#
loop_
_entity.id
_entity.type
_entity.pdbx_description
1 polymer ?
#
loop_
_entity_poly.entity_id
_entity_poly.type
_entity_poly.pdbx_seq_one_letter_code
_entity_poly.pdbx_strand_id
1 'polypeptide(L)'
;MAAICGDRHIEAGKEATSWLGFIRPREFRTRARSRREGGRAHRPRSSFRAVRCDIDGSDLHPSSLSSFDRTARGSNPGRRYSQSEPGGAVVTRRIVKVAITGTHSTGKSTFLDELEPRLQDLDLKLARIGDIPSAAARAGFPILRNHTFESTLWLIAECMRQEAVASLKHDVILVDRPVSDALGYLRAALHLSQRELPAHRLQALLAIVEAHTPDYDVLIATQLDLSIPLGPGRDPDNELRRLAAEQIELLTSKIAPSAWRMTFANRGDMLEQTIARVSTLLQGADIP
;
A
#
# COMPACT_ATOMS: atom_id res chain seq x y z
N MET A 1 -56.24 1.98 -34.66
CA MET A 1 -56.69 3.30 -34.14
C MET A 1 -56.14 3.45 -32.73
N ALA A 2 -55.26 4.47 -32.55
CA ALA A 2 -54.71 5.10 -31.32
C ALA A 2 -54.09 4.19 -30.22
N ALA A 3 -52.78 4.25 -29.90
CA ALA A 3 -51.98 5.34 -29.27
C ALA A 3 -52.49 5.70 -27.86
N ILE A 4 -51.69 5.73 -26.77
CA ILE A 4 -50.74 6.79 -26.36
C ILE A 4 -50.04 6.29 -25.07
N CYS A 5 -48.69 6.26 -25.01
CA CYS A 5 -47.78 7.18 -24.29
C CYS A 5 -47.91 7.23 -22.75
N GLY A 6 -46.80 6.99 -22.06
CA GLY A 6 -46.61 7.23 -20.62
C GLY A 6 -45.13 7.46 -20.34
N ASP A 7 -44.73 8.72 -20.44
CA ASP A 7 -43.37 9.24 -20.36
C ASP A 7 -43.00 9.62 -18.91
N ARG A 8 -41.72 9.40 -18.57
CA ARG A 8 -40.83 10.00 -17.55
C ARG A 8 -41.39 10.76 -16.33
N HIS A 9 -40.83 10.46 -15.15
CA HIS A 9 -40.12 11.46 -14.33
C HIS A 9 -39.11 10.80 -13.37
N ILE A 10 -37.83 11.13 -13.56
CA ILE A 10 -36.72 10.89 -12.63
C ILE A 10 -36.56 12.17 -11.81
N GLU A 11 -36.76 12.09 -10.50
CA GLU A 11 -36.35 13.16 -9.58
C GLU A 11 -34.98 12.83 -8.99
N ALA A 12 -34.04 13.72 -9.28
CA ALA A 12 -32.73 13.81 -8.64
C ALA A 12 -32.83 14.72 -7.41
N GLY A 13 -32.57 14.18 -6.22
CA GLY A 13 -32.13 14.94 -5.03
C GLY A 13 -30.79 14.34 -4.59
N LYS A 14 -29.65 14.98 -4.83
CA LYS A 14 -29.07 16.06 -4.00
C LYS A 14 -29.19 15.79 -2.50
N GLU A 15 -28.18 15.14 -1.94
CA GLU A 15 -27.65 15.47 -0.62
C GLU A 15 -26.20 14.95 -0.49
N ALA A 16 -25.27 15.78 -0.92
CA ALA A 16 -23.86 15.66 -0.58
C ALA A 16 -23.55 16.77 0.42
N THR A 17 -23.60 16.48 1.72
CA THR A 17 -23.03 17.36 2.75
C THR A 17 -22.78 16.63 4.09
N SER A 18 -21.52 16.74 4.53
CA SER A 18 -21.02 16.67 5.92
C SER A 18 -20.81 15.29 6.58
N TRP A 19 -19.54 14.89 6.69
CA TRP A 19 -19.04 13.87 7.63
C TRP A 19 -17.95 14.43 8.56
N LEU A 20 -18.08 15.71 8.95
CA LEU A 20 -17.12 16.41 9.82
C LEU A 20 -17.68 16.86 11.17
N GLY A 21 -18.77 16.27 11.66
CA GLY A 21 -19.39 16.74 12.91
C GLY A 21 -20.07 15.67 13.74
N PHE A 22 -19.30 14.82 14.44
CA PHE A 22 -19.79 14.16 15.65
C PHE A 22 -18.65 13.61 16.54
N ILE A 23 -17.98 14.50 17.29
CA ILE A 23 -17.26 14.10 18.50
C ILE A 23 -17.77 15.00 19.63
N ARG A 24 -18.70 14.48 20.45
CA ARG A 24 -19.00 15.03 21.77
C ARG A 24 -18.18 14.27 22.81
N PRO A 25 -17.48 14.94 23.75
CA PRO A 25 -16.80 14.25 24.83
C PRO A 25 -17.84 13.75 25.84
N ARG A 26 -17.82 12.45 26.15
CA ARG A 26 -18.57 11.91 27.30
C ARG A 26 -17.62 11.69 28.47
N GLU A 27 -18.09 12.17 29.61
CA GLU A 27 -17.40 12.26 30.90
C GLU A 27 -16.95 10.91 31.46
N PHE A 28 -15.72 10.89 31.95
CA PHE A 28 -15.15 9.81 32.75
C PHE A 28 -15.91 9.69 34.08
N ARG A 29 -16.54 8.54 34.34
CA ARG A 29 -16.94 8.12 35.69
C ARG A 29 -16.06 6.95 36.15
N THR A 30 -15.17 7.26 37.08
CA THR A 30 -14.46 6.31 37.92
C THR A 30 -15.42 5.55 38.83
N ARG A 31 -15.35 4.21 38.86
CA ARG A 31 -15.74 3.41 40.03
C ARG A 31 -14.72 2.32 40.31
N ALA A 32 -14.32 2.31 41.57
CA ALA A 32 -13.34 1.43 42.17
C ALA A 32 -14.00 0.17 42.78
N ARG A 33 -13.19 -0.91 42.77
CA ARG A 33 -13.10 -2.04 43.72
C ARG A 33 -14.33 -2.92 44.02
N SER A 34 -14.12 -4.24 43.89
CA SER A 34 -14.13 -5.15 45.04
C SER A 34 -13.31 -6.43 44.81
N ARG A 35 -12.50 -6.79 45.82
CA ARG A 35 -11.73 -8.03 46.03
C ARG A 35 -12.62 -9.26 46.27
N ARG A 36 -12.12 -10.46 45.94
CA ARG A 36 -11.75 -11.59 46.86
C ARG A 36 -11.28 -12.80 46.03
N GLU A 37 -10.05 -13.29 46.27
CA GLU A 37 -9.69 -14.58 46.93
C GLU A 37 -10.07 -15.82 46.09
N GLY A 38 -9.24 -16.83 45.83
CA GLY A 38 -7.87 -17.18 46.23
C GLY A 38 -7.48 -18.49 45.48
N GLY A 39 -6.21 -18.85 45.45
CA GLY A 39 -5.78 -20.14 44.87
C GLY A 39 -4.28 -20.24 44.58
N ARG A 40 -3.52 -20.79 45.54
CA ARG A 40 -2.21 -21.48 45.36
C ARG A 40 -2.36 -22.60 44.31
N ALA A 41 -1.38 -23.13 43.58
CA ALA A 41 0.07 -22.99 43.45
C ALA A 41 0.48 -23.70 42.15
N HIS A 42 1.57 -23.27 41.49
CA HIS A 42 2.69 -24.12 41.03
C HIS A 42 3.68 -23.29 40.21
N ARG A 43 4.95 -23.28 40.65
CA ARG A 43 6.11 -22.83 39.89
C ARG A 43 6.60 -23.97 38.99
N PRO A 44 7.09 -23.64 37.79
CA PRO A 44 8.36 -24.21 37.34
C PRO A 44 9.39 -23.10 37.08
N ARG A 45 10.64 -23.43 37.43
CA ARG A 45 11.84 -22.65 37.15
C ARG A 45 12.18 -22.79 35.66
N SER A 46 12.37 -21.67 34.96
CA SER A 46 13.26 -21.64 33.80
C SER A 46 14.04 -20.32 33.80
N SER A 47 15.34 -20.49 33.62
CA SER A 47 16.41 -19.51 33.72
C SER A 47 16.38 -18.53 32.55
N PHE A 48 16.08 -17.25 32.82
CA PHE A 48 16.42 -16.16 31.92
C PHE A 48 17.77 -15.57 32.35
N ARG A 49 18.76 -15.71 31.47
CA ARG A 49 20.08 -15.09 31.59
C ARG A 49 19.93 -13.63 31.15
N ALA A 50 19.90 -12.72 32.12
CA ALA A 50 19.87 -11.29 31.87
C ALA A 50 21.25 -10.83 31.33
N VAL A 51 21.25 -10.25 30.14
CA VAL A 51 22.38 -9.48 29.62
C VAL A 51 22.32 -8.10 30.30
N ARG A 52 23.28 -7.82 31.17
CA ARG A 52 23.54 -6.47 31.69
C ARG A 52 24.21 -5.69 30.56
N CYS A 53 23.54 -4.64 30.08
CA CYS A 53 24.20 -3.54 29.40
C CYS A 53 24.34 -2.42 30.41
N ASP A 54 25.55 -2.23 30.91
CA ASP A 54 25.93 -1.05 31.68
C ASP A 54 26.01 0.13 30.70
N ILE A 55 25.06 1.06 30.81
CA ILE A 55 25.15 2.39 30.20
C ILE A 55 25.15 3.35 31.36
N ASP A 56 26.35 3.72 31.81
CA ASP A 56 26.54 4.86 32.70
C ASP A 56 26.37 6.14 31.87
N GLY A 57 25.30 6.88 32.19
CA GLY A 57 25.12 8.25 31.78
C GLY A 57 25.82 9.18 32.77
N SER A 58 26.73 9.99 32.28
CA SER A 58 27.04 11.29 32.89
C SER A 58 27.45 12.29 31.80
N ASP A 59 26.76 13.43 31.86
CA ASP A 59 27.22 14.77 31.48
C ASP A 59 27.37 15.12 30.00
N LEU A 60 26.29 15.62 29.40
CA LEU A 60 26.37 16.63 28.34
C LEU A 60 25.26 17.68 28.49
N HIS A 61 25.64 18.87 28.97
CA HIS A 61 25.00 20.12 28.56
C HIS A 61 26.10 21.12 28.13
N PRO A 62 25.81 22.01 27.17
CA PRO A 62 26.77 22.61 26.27
C PRO A 62 27.14 24.04 26.66
N SER A 63 28.33 24.48 26.31
CA SER A 63 28.60 25.85 25.85
C SER A 63 30.09 26.10 25.63
N SER A 64 30.37 26.90 24.61
CA SER A 64 31.63 27.61 24.36
C SER A 64 32.85 26.76 24.00
N LEU A 65 33.32 26.92 22.76
CA LEU A 65 34.50 27.76 22.52
C LEU A 65 34.70 27.92 21.01
N SER A 66 34.55 29.17 20.60
CA SER A 66 35.03 29.71 19.35
C SER A 66 36.55 29.64 19.26
N SER A 67 37.03 29.61 18.01
CA SER A 67 38.33 30.11 17.53
C SER A 67 39.59 29.46 18.10
N PHE A 68 40.18 28.55 17.31
CA PHE A 68 41.63 28.49 17.17
C PHE A 68 42.00 28.26 15.70
N ASP A 69 42.59 29.30 15.12
CA ASP A 69 43.21 29.34 13.81
C ASP A 69 44.72 29.22 14.00
N ARG A 70 45.35 28.21 13.39
CA ARG A 70 46.75 28.25 12.92
C ARG A 70 47.17 26.95 12.22
N THR A 71 47.31 27.09 10.90
CA THR A 71 48.46 26.68 10.08
C THR A 71 49.34 25.53 10.60
N ALA A 72 49.29 24.38 9.92
CA ALA A 72 50.44 23.50 9.77
C ALA A 72 50.45 22.87 8.38
N ARG A 73 51.49 23.19 7.63
CA ARG A 73 51.86 22.60 6.34
C ARG A 73 52.15 21.11 6.55
N GLY A 74 51.51 20.26 5.77
CA GLY A 74 51.77 18.83 5.69
C GLY A 74 51.51 18.37 4.26
N SER A 75 52.54 18.49 3.43
CA SER A 75 52.65 17.97 2.07
C SER A 75 52.36 16.46 2.03
N ASN A 76 51.31 16.06 1.31
CA ASN A 76 51.06 14.65 0.97
C ASN A 76 51.11 14.50 -0.56
N PRO A 77 52.03 13.68 -1.11
CA PRO A 77 52.22 13.57 -2.55
C PRO A 77 51.19 12.61 -3.17
N GLY A 78 50.54 13.06 -4.24
CA GLY A 78 50.16 12.21 -5.37
C GLY A 78 49.21 11.04 -5.10
N ARG A 79 47.94 11.31 -4.82
CA ARG A 79 46.86 10.46 -5.36
C ARG A 79 46.18 11.21 -6.50
N ARG A 80 46.51 10.79 -7.73
CA ARG A 80 45.74 11.12 -8.92
C ARG A 80 44.32 10.63 -8.68
N TYR A 81 43.40 11.54 -8.36
CA TYR A 81 42.01 11.34 -8.73
C TYR A 81 42.02 11.24 -10.26
N SER A 82 41.86 10.02 -10.77
CA SER A 82 41.46 9.82 -12.15
C SER A 82 40.23 10.69 -12.35
N GLN A 83 40.33 11.66 -13.25
CA GLN A 83 39.20 12.41 -13.76
C GLN A 83 38.19 11.37 -14.27
N SER A 84 37.14 11.10 -13.50
CA SER A 84 36.00 10.35 -13.99
C SER A 84 35.33 11.24 -15.03
N GLU A 85 35.19 10.70 -16.23
CA GLU A 85 34.74 11.40 -17.43
C GLU A 85 33.45 12.20 -17.21
N PRO A 86 33.30 13.36 -17.88
CA PRO A 86 32.08 14.14 -17.83
C PRO A 86 30.99 13.48 -18.68
N GLY A 87 29.85 13.20 -18.07
CA GLY A 87 28.57 13.19 -18.80
C GLY A 87 28.24 11.94 -19.60
N GLY A 88 28.44 10.74 -19.05
CA GLY A 88 27.64 9.60 -19.49
C GLY A 88 26.18 9.89 -19.15
N ALA A 89 25.36 10.23 -20.14
CA ALA A 89 23.92 10.32 -19.95
C ALA A 89 23.46 9.00 -19.31
N VAL A 90 22.93 9.08 -18.08
CA VAL A 90 22.24 7.93 -17.50
C VAL A 90 21.03 7.72 -18.39
N VAL A 91 21.13 6.78 -19.33
CA VAL A 91 19.97 6.29 -20.07
C VAL A 91 19.10 5.60 -19.04
N THR A 92 18.22 6.36 -18.39
CA THR A 92 17.23 5.82 -17.48
C THR A 92 16.23 5.07 -18.35
N ARG A 93 16.45 3.75 -18.48
CA ARG A 93 15.48 2.84 -19.08
C ARG A 93 14.13 3.12 -18.44
N ARG A 94 13.13 3.47 -19.23
CA ARG A 94 11.78 3.70 -18.73
C ARG A 94 11.21 2.38 -18.23
N ILE A 95 10.60 2.41 -17.07
CA ILE A 95 9.96 1.26 -16.44
C ILE A 95 8.48 1.58 -16.36
N VAL A 96 7.64 0.63 -16.78
CA VAL A 96 6.19 0.80 -16.75
C VAL A 96 5.61 0.02 -15.56
N LYS A 97 4.87 0.70 -14.69
CA LYS A 97 4.19 0.03 -13.56
C LYS A 97 2.69 -0.13 -13.85
N VAL A 98 2.23 -1.37 -13.86
CA VAL A 98 0.81 -1.72 -14.00
C VAL A 98 0.31 -2.29 -12.68
N ALA A 99 -0.57 -1.56 -12.01
CA ALA A 99 -1.14 -1.95 -10.73
C ALA A 99 -2.61 -2.36 -10.87
N ILE A 100 -3.02 -3.39 -10.13
CA ILE A 100 -4.41 -3.84 -10.09
C ILE A 100 -4.92 -3.83 -8.64
N THR A 101 -5.90 -2.97 -8.39
CA THR A 101 -6.51 -2.74 -7.07
C THR A 101 -7.88 -3.39 -6.95
N GLY A 102 -8.22 -3.86 -5.74
CA GLY A 102 -9.53 -4.41 -5.40
C GLY A 102 -9.47 -5.69 -4.57
N THR A 103 -10.61 -6.23 -4.16
CA THR A 103 -10.68 -7.31 -3.14
C THR A 103 -10.44 -8.72 -3.66
N HIS A 104 -10.32 -9.71 -2.76
CA HIS A 104 -10.22 -11.12 -3.18
C HIS A 104 -11.38 -11.54 -4.10
N SER A 105 -11.04 -12.35 -5.11
CA SER A 105 -11.96 -12.95 -6.09
C SER A 105 -12.59 -12.01 -7.13
N THR A 106 -11.94 -10.90 -7.46
CA THR A 106 -12.38 -10.00 -8.55
C THR A 106 -11.69 -10.26 -9.90
N GLY A 107 -11.13 -11.45 -10.09
CA GLY A 107 -10.45 -11.82 -11.34
C GLY A 107 -9.06 -11.22 -11.56
N LYS A 108 -8.47 -10.52 -10.57
CA LYS A 108 -7.13 -9.91 -10.68
C LYS A 108 -6.04 -10.89 -11.07
N SER A 109 -5.89 -11.98 -10.31
CA SER A 109 -4.83 -12.95 -10.58
C SER A 109 -5.01 -13.57 -11.96
N THR A 110 -6.25 -13.91 -12.33
CA THR A 110 -6.59 -14.39 -13.68
C THR A 110 -6.22 -13.38 -14.78
N PHE A 111 -6.53 -12.10 -14.59
CA PHE A 111 -6.13 -11.05 -15.53
C PHE A 111 -4.62 -10.95 -15.66
N LEU A 112 -3.87 -10.99 -14.55
CA LEU A 112 -2.41 -10.97 -14.56
C LEU A 112 -1.82 -12.22 -15.24
N ASP A 113 -2.41 -13.40 -14.98
CA ASP A 113 -2.01 -14.66 -15.60
C ASP A 113 -2.24 -14.64 -17.12
N GLU A 114 -3.21 -13.86 -17.61
CA GLU A 114 -3.48 -13.62 -19.04
C GLU A 114 -2.67 -12.46 -19.65
N LEU A 115 -2.24 -11.49 -18.84
CA LEU A 115 -1.46 -10.33 -19.29
C LEU A 115 0.02 -10.65 -19.40
N GLU A 116 0.56 -11.38 -18.42
CA GLU A 116 2.00 -11.66 -18.29
C GLU A 116 2.59 -12.37 -19.52
N PRO A 117 1.99 -13.46 -20.06
CA PRO A 117 2.53 -14.11 -21.26
C PRO A 117 2.51 -13.20 -22.49
N ARG A 118 1.45 -12.40 -22.69
CA ARG A 118 1.36 -11.50 -23.84
C ARG A 118 2.37 -10.37 -23.81
N LEU A 119 2.75 -9.90 -22.61
CA LEU A 119 3.84 -8.94 -22.48
C LEU A 119 5.22 -9.60 -22.64
N GLN A 120 5.38 -10.87 -22.23
CA GLN A 120 6.61 -11.65 -22.49
C GLN A 120 6.81 -11.93 -23.98
N ASP A 121 5.74 -12.16 -24.74
CA ASP A 121 5.79 -12.32 -26.20
C ASP A 121 6.33 -11.07 -26.93
N LEU A 122 6.35 -9.92 -26.25
CA LEU A 122 6.98 -8.68 -26.72
C LEU A 122 8.46 -8.53 -26.31
N ASP A 123 9.09 -9.60 -25.81
CA ASP A 123 10.47 -9.64 -25.30
C ASP A 123 10.73 -8.69 -24.11
N LEU A 124 9.69 -8.38 -23.33
CA LEU A 124 9.78 -7.52 -22.15
C LEU A 124 10.18 -8.32 -20.91
N LYS A 125 11.10 -7.78 -20.12
CA LYS A 125 11.44 -8.34 -18.80
C LYS A 125 10.38 -7.93 -17.79
N LEU A 126 9.66 -8.90 -17.23
CA LEU A 126 8.56 -8.64 -16.29
C LEU A 126 8.94 -9.00 -14.86
N ALA A 127 8.50 -8.18 -13.91
CA ALA A 127 8.42 -8.55 -12.51
C ALA A 127 6.96 -8.55 -12.06
N ARG A 128 6.55 -9.59 -11.33
CA ARG A 128 5.25 -9.62 -10.66
C ARG A 128 5.44 -9.49 -9.16
N ILE A 129 4.82 -8.47 -8.60
CA ILE A 129 4.75 -8.21 -7.17
C ILE A 129 3.39 -8.67 -6.69
N GLY A 130 3.39 -9.63 -5.78
CA GLY A 130 2.20 -10.25 -5.21
C GLY A 130 2.55 -10.98 -3.91
N ASP A 131 1.56 -11.65 -3.31
CA ASP A 131 1.72 -12.44 -2.07
C ASP A 131 2.20 -11.65 -0.82
N ILE A 132 2.21 -10.31 -0.86
CA ILE A 132 2.65 -9.47 0.26
C ILE A 132 1.85 -9.75 1.55
N PRO A 133 0.51 -9.94 1.52
CA PRO A 133 -0.23 -10.32 2.73
C PRO A 133 0.25 -11.61 3.39
N SER A 134 0.63 -12.62 2.59
CA SER A 134 1.16 -13.88 3.13
C SER A 134 2.57 -13.68 3.70
N ALA A 135 3.39 -12.83 3.08
CA ALA A 135 4.69 -12.45 3.64
C ALA A 135 4.55 -11.72 4.98
N ALA A 136 3.57 -10.82 5.11
CA ALA A 136 3.25 -10.15 6.37
C ALA A 136 2.82 -11.16 7.45
N ALA A 137 1.95 -12.10 7.10
CA ALA A 137 1.52 -13.15 8.01
C ALA A 137 2.69 -14.04 8.48
N ARG A 138 3.59 -14.43 7.55
CA ARG A 138 4.81 -15.18 7.89
C ARG A 138 5.75 -14.40 8.81
N ALA A 139 5.80 -13.07 8.67
CA ALA A 139 6.55 -12.19 9.55
C ALA A 139 5.86 -11.92 10.90
N GLY A 140 4.67 -12.49 11.14
CA GLY A 140 3.93 -12.37 12.40
C GLY A 140 3.03 -11.13 12.48
N PHE A 141 2.84 -10.39 11.39
CA PHE A 141 1.92 -9.26 11.37
C PHE A 141 0.47 -9.73 11.28
N PRO A 142 -0.45 -9.08 12.03
CA PRO A 142 -1.87 -9.37 11.91
C PRO A 142 -2.42 -8.82 10.59
N ILE A 143 -3.13 -9.67 9.86
CA ILE A 143 -3.77 -9.35 8.56
C ILE A 143 -5.29 -9.51 8.65
N LEU A 144 -6.00 -9.19 7.55
CA LEU A 144 -7.46 -9.26 7.42
C LEU A 144 -8.17 -8.43 8.51
N ARG A 145 -9.15 -9.00 9.22
CA ARG A 145 -9.92 -8.33 10.30
C ARG A 145 -9.04 -7.69 11.39
N ASN A 146 -7.82 -8.19 11.55
CA ASN A 146 -6.90 -7.76 12.60
C ASN A 146 -5.85 -6.75 12.11
N HIS A 147 -6.00 -6.18 10.91
CA HIS A 147 -5.09 -5.13 10.43
C HIS A 147 -4.85 -4.03 11.48
N THR A 148 -3.58 -3.68 11.67
CA THR A 148 -3.14 -2.58 12.53
C THR A 148 -2.42 -1.54 11.70
N PHE A 149 -2.07 -0.42 12.35
CA PHE A 149 -1.20 0.57 11.72
C PHE A 149 0.13 -0.07 11.29
N GLU A 150 0.76 -0.84 12.17
CA GLU A 150 2.07 -1.45 11.96
C GLU A 150 2.03 -2.48 10.82
N SER A 151 1.01 -3.35 10.76
CA SER A 151 0.88 -4.30 9.65
C SER A 151 0.61 -3.61 8.32
N THR A 152 -0.18 -2.53 8.32
CA THR A 152 -0.47 -1.74 7.11
C THR A 152 0.76 -0.99 6.62
N LEU A 153 1.51 -0.35 7.52
CA LEU A 153 2.76 0.32 7.20
C LEU A 153 3.78 -0.68 6.63
N TRP A 154 3.88 -1.87 7.22
CA TRP A 154 4.77 -2.91 6.73
C TRP A 154 4.40 -3.36 5.31
N LEU A 155 3.11 -3.61 5.04
CA LEU A 155 2.64 -4.00 3.70
C LEU A 155 2.96 -2.94 2.64
N ILE A 156 2.73 -1.66 2.97
CA ILE A 156 3.05 -0.54 2.08
C ILE A 156 4.56 -0.49 1.82
N ALA A 157 5.38 -0.51 2.88
CA ALA A 157 6.83 -0.44 2.76
C ALA A 157 7.41 -1.62 1.97
N GLU A 158 6.92 -2.83 2.21
CA GLU A 158 7.37 -4.03 1.49
C GLU A 158 6.98 -3.99 0.02
N CYS A 159 5.78 -3.52 -0.32
CA CYS A 159 5.35 -3.29 -1.70
C CYS A 159 6.30 -2.32 -2.42
N MET A 160 6.52 -1.13 -1.83
CA MET A 160 7.42 -0.12 -2.39
C MET A 160 8.86 -0.64 -2.51
N ARG A 161 9.34 -1.40 -1.54
CA ARG A 161 10.68 -2.02 -1.58
C ARG A 161 10.80 -3.01 -2.73
N GLN A 162 9.81 -3.89 -2.93
CA GLN A 162 9.82 -4.83 -4.04
C GLN A 162 9.74 -4.11 -5.40
N GLU A 163 8.93 -3.05 -5.51
CA GLU A 163 8.87 -2.20 -6.72
C GLU A 163 10.23 -1.58 -7.03
N ALA A 164 10.90 -1.01 -6.02
CA ALA A 164 12.21 -0.39 -6.16
C ALA A 164 13.33 -1.39 -6.50
N VAL A 165 13.23 -2.65 -6.05
CA VAL A 165 14.19 -3.70 -6.44
C VAL A 165 13.91 -4.19 -7.86
N ALA A 166 12.64 -4.37 -8.20
CA ALA A 166 12.22 -4.82 -9.53
C ALA A 166 12.61 -3.81 -10.62
N SER A 167 12.56 -2.52 -10.32
CA SER A 167 12.91 -1.44 -11.24
C SER A 167 14.36 -1.52 -11.77
N LEU A 168 15.25 -2.21 -11.06
CA LEU A 168 16.65 -2.35 -11.48
C LEU A 168 16.85 -3.27 -12.71
N LYS A 169 15.90 -4.16 -13.00
CA LYS A 169 16.12 -5.28 -13.95
C LYS A 169 14.98 -5.53 -14.93
N HIS A 170 13.84 -4.88 -14.76
CA HIS A 170 12.61 -5.19 -15.48
C HIS A 170 12.08 -3.97 -16.24
N ASP A 171 11.43 -4.24 -17.36
CA ASP A 171 10.74 -3.27 -18.21
C ASP A 171 9.38 -2.90 -17.65
N VAL A 172 8.68 -3.92 -17.15
CA VAL A 172 7.32 -3.79 -16.65
C VAL A 172 7.22 -4.45 -15.28
N ILE A 173 6.57 -3.75 -14.36
CA ILE A 173 6.28 -4.24 -13.02
C ILE A 173 4.76 -4.38 -12.89
N LEU A 174 4.30 -5.61 -12.69
CA LEU A 174 2.90 -5.94 -12.43
C LEU A 174 2.67 -6.01 -10.92
N VAL A 175 1.78 -5.18 -10.38
CA VAL A 175 1.51 -5.09 -8.94
C VAL A 175 0.10 -5.62 -8.63
N ASP A 176 0.00 -6.82 -8.06
CA ASP A 176 -1.25 -7.36 -7.51
C ASP A 176 -1.42 -6.82 -6.09
N ARG A 177 -2.44 -5.97 -5.88
CA ARG A 177 -2.73 -5.25 -4.64
C ARG A 177 -1.67 -4.16 -4.33
N PRO A 178 -1.75 -3.01 -5.01
CA PRO A 178 -0.87 -1.87 -4.74
C PRO A 178 -1.04 -1.33 -3.32
N VAL A 179 -0.20 -0.38 -2.93
CA VAL A 179 -0.18 0.24 -1.59
C VAL A 179 -1.56 0.74 -1.11
N SER A 180 -2.43 1.15 -2.03
CA SER A 180 -3.80 1.60 -1.73
C SER A 180 -4.69 0.49 -1.16
N ASP A 181 -4.52 -0.77 -1.60
CA ASP A 181 -5.28 -1.92 -1.08
C ASP A 181 -5.04 -2.08 0.42
N ALA A 182 -3.78 -1.99 0.87
CA ALA A 182 -3.43 -2.17 2.28
C ALA A 182 -4.17 -1.16 3.18
N LEU A 183 -4.27 0.10 2.75
CA LEU A 183 -5.03 1.12 3.46
C LEU A 183 -6.55 0.87 3.42
N GLY A 184 -7.07 0.41 2.29
CA GLY A 184 -8.48 0.00 2.17
C GLY A 184 -8.85 -1.14 3.13
N TYR A 185 -8.00 -2.16 3.22
CA TYR A 185 -8.16 -3.27 4.17
C TYR A 185 -8.08 -2.80 5.63
N LEU A 186 -7.17 -1.89 5.97
CA LEU A 186 -7.11 -1.32 7.31
C LEU A 186 -8.41 -0.60 7.66
N ARG A 187 -8.94 0.25 6.78
CA ARG A 187 -10.19 0.99 7.02
C ARG A 187 -11.37 0.03 7.23
N ALA A 188 -11.45 -1.01 6.41
CA ALA A 188 -12.48 -2.04 6.55
C ALA A 188 -12.34 -2.81 7.89
N ALA A 189 -11.12 -3.17 8.28
CA ALA A 189 -10.84 -3.84 9.54
C ALA A 189 -11.21 -2.97 10.75
N LEU A 190 -10.86 -1.68 10.75
CA LEU A 190 -11.22 -0.72 11.80
C LEU A 190 -12.75 -0.58 11.93
N HIS A 191 -13.44 -0.47 10.80
CA HIS A 191 -14.91 -0.39 10.76
C HIS A 191 -15.55 -1.64 11.37
N LEU A 192 -15.15 -2.83 10.93
CA LEU A 192 -15.73 -4.09 11.44
C LEU A 192 -15.45 -4.33 12.92
N SER A 193 -14.24 -4.01 13.36
CA SER A 193 -13.82 -4.24 14.74
C SER A 193 -14.21 -3.10 15.69
N GLN A 194 -14.85 -2.04 15.18
CA GLN A 194 -15.19 -0.83 15.94
C GLN A 194 -13.95 -0.27 16.68
N ARG A 195 -12.78 -0.40 16.05
CA ARG A 195 -11.52 0.13 16.56
C ARG A 195 -11.22 1.46 15.91
N GLU A 196 -10.61 2.35 16.67
CA GLU A 196 -10.12 3.62 16.17
C GLU A 196 -8.59 3.63 16.16
N LEU A 197 -8.03 4.38 15.20
CA LEU A 197 -6.61 4.75 15.20
C LEU A 197 -6.50 6.25 15.46
N PRO A 198 -5.42 6.70 16.14
CA PRO A 198 -5.11 8.12 16.23
C PRO A 198 -5.05 8.75 14.83
N ALA A 199 -5.68 9.93 14.67
CA ALA A 199 -5.81 10.59 13.36
C ALA A 199 -4.47 10.78 12.64
N HIS A 200 -3.41 11.16 13.37
CA HIS A 200 -2.07 11.34 12.80
C HIS A 200 -1.51 10.07 12.15
N ARG A 201 -1.81 8.88 12.69
CA ARG A 201 -1.36 7.60 12.13
C ARG A 201 -2.07 7.28 10.81
N LEU A 202 -3.39 7.48 10.77
CA LEU A 202 -4.15 7.28 9.53
C LEU A 202 -3.75 8.28 8.45
N GLN A 203 -3.49 9.54 8.83
CA GLN A 203 -2.99 10.58 7.93
C GLN A 203 -1.61 10.23 7.38
N ALA A 204 -0.70 9.70 8.21
CA ALA A 204 0.61 9.26 7.73
C ALA A 204 0.53 8.16 6.67
N LEU A 205 -0.31 7.13 6.90
CA LEU A 205 -0.53 6.08 5.89
C LEU A 205 -1.15 6.63 4.61
N LEU A 206 -2.14 7.52 4.74
CA LEU A 206 -2.78 8.16 3.60
C LEU A 206 -1.78 8.99 2.79
N ALA A 207 -0.91 9.77 3.44
CA ALA A 207 0.09 10.59 2.77
C ALA A 207 1.08 9.74 1.95
N ILE A 208 1.51 8.59 2.48
CA ILE A 208 2.38 7.67 1.73
C ILE A 208 1.64 7.11 0.50
N VAL A 209 0.40 6.67 0.67
CA VAL A 209 -0.41 6.12 -0.43
C VAL A 209 -0.71 7.18 -1.49
N GLU A 210 -1.10 8.39 -1.09
CA GLU A 210 -1.36 9.51 -2.01
C GLU A 210 -0.10 9.91 -2.77
N ALA A 211 1.07 9.92 -2.12
CA ALA A 211 2.33 10.24 -2.77
C ALA A 211 2.83 9.14 -3.73
N HIS A 212 2.60 7.87 -3.41
CA HIS A 212 3.11 6.75 -4.21
C HIS A 212 2.18 6.34 -5.35
N THR A 213 0.86 6.52 -5.23
CA THR A 213 -0.09 6.07 -6.26
C THR A 213 0.18 6.63 -7.67
N PRO A 214 0.61 7.90 -7.83
CA PRO A 214 0.97 8.44 -9.15
C PRO A 214 2.13 7.74 -9.87
N ASP A 215 2.93 6.91 -9.17
CA ASP A 215 3.99 6.11 -9.80
C ASP A 215 3.43 4.98 -10.70
N TYR A 216 2.15 4.63 -10.57
CA TYR A 216 1.53 3.62 -11.41
C TYR A 216 1.11 4.23 -12.77
N ASP A 217 1.82 3.88 -13.85
CA ASP A 217 1.48 4.33 -15.21
C ASP A 217 0.10 3.84 -15.67
N VAL A 218 -0.29 2.66 -15.18
CA VAL A 218 -1.62 2.08 -15.39
C VAL A 218 -2.12 1.56 -14.06
N LEU A 219 -3.24 2.10 -13.58
CA LEU A 219 -3.96 1.59 -12.41
C LEU A 219 -5.33 1.07 -12.84
N ILE A 220 -5.57 -0.22 -12.58
CA ILE A 220 -6.83 -0.90 -12.92
C ILE A 220 -7.58 -1.22 -11.62
N ALA A 221 -8.76 -0.64 -11.45
CA ALA A 221 -9.65 -0.92 -10.33
C ALA A 221 -10.68 -1.99 -10.71
N THR A 222 -10.63 -3.13 -10.03
CA THR A 222 -11.61 -4.21 -10.25
C THR A 222 -12.90 -3.94 -9.51
N GLN A 223 -14.04 -4.16 -10.17
CA GLN A 223 -15.34 -4.15 -9.51
C GLN A 223 -15.58 -5.48 -8.79
N LEU A 224 -16.05 -5.40 -7.54
CA LEU A 224 -16.46 -6.59 -6.80
C LEU A 224 -17.77 -7.14 -7.37
N ASP A 225 -17.72 -8.39 -7.82
CA ASP A 225 -18.90 -9.19 -8.13
C ASP A 225 -19.09 -10.24 -7.03
N LEU A 226 -20.14 -10.07 -6.23
CA LEU A 226 -20.48 -10.97 -5.13
C LEU A 226 -21.09 -12.29 -5.59
N SER A 227 -21.50 -12.41 -6.86
CA SER A 227 -22.01 -13.66 -7.43
C SER A 227 -20.91 -14.69 -7.69
N ILE A 228 -19.64 -14.25 -7.75
CA ILE A 228 -18.50 -15.12 -7.98
C ILE A 228 -18.08 -15.81 -6.66
N PRO A 229 -18.12 -17.15 -6.59
CA PRO A 229 -17.76 -17.88 -5.38
C PRO A 229 -16.27 -17.70 -5.02
N LEU A 230 -15.97 -17.82 -3.73
CA LEU A 230 -14.60 -17.82 -3.23
C LEU A 230 -13.86 -19.07 -3.69
N GLY A 231 -12.63 -18.89 -4.19
CA GLY A 231 -11.70 -20.01 -4.39
C GLY A 231 -11.25 -20.65 -3.07
N PRO A 232 -10.77 -21.90 -3.08
CA PRO A 232 -10.31 -22.61 -1.90
C PRO A 232 -9.17 -21.87 -1.18
N GLY A 233 -9.16 -21.89 0.15
CA GLY A 233 -8.14 -21.24 0.99
C GLY A 233 -8.27 -19.71 1.13
N ARG A 234 -9.34 -19.11 0.58
CA ARG A 234 -9.64 -17.68 0.75
C ARG A 234 -10.46 -17.42 2.01
N ASP A 235 -10.26 -16.24 2.60
CA ASP A 235 -11.03 -15.80 3.77
C ASP A 235 -12.54 -15.81 3.44
N PRO A 236 -13.37 -16.62 4.14
CA PRO A 236 -14.81 -16.70 3.92
C PRO A 236 -15.55 -15.44 4.38
N ASP A 237 -14.86 -14.48 4.99
CA ASP A 237 -15.44 -13.25 5.49
C ASP A 237 -15.94 -12.31 4.38
N ASN A 238 -17.15 -12.60 3.90
CA ASN A 238 -17.83 -11.78 2.91
C ASN A 238 -18.06 -10.34 3.39
N GLU A 239 -18.13 -10.10 4.70
CA GLU A 239 -18.35 -8.76 5.24
C GLU A 239 -17.08 -7.89 5.12
N LEU A 240 -15.92 -8.41 5.55
CA LEU A 240 -14.63 -7.74 5.33
C LEU A 240 -14.36 -7.56 3.84
N ARG A 241 -14.68 -8.54 3.01
CA ARG A 241 -14.53 -8.42 1.56
C ARG A 241 -15.39 -7.29 0.99
N ARG A 242 -16.67 -7.21 1.35
CA ARG A 242 -17.55 -6.14 0.87
C ARG A 242 -17.05 -4.76 1.33
N LEU A 243 -16.72 -4.62 2.61
CA LEU A 243 -16.24 -3.36 3.17
C LEU A 243 -14.87 -2.96 2.62
N ALA A 244 -13.95 -3.91 2.43
CA ALA A 244 -12.67 -3.62 1.79
C ALA A 244 -12.87 -3.12 0.35
N ALA A 245 -13.82 -3.68 -0.41
CA ALA A 245 -14.09 -3.22 -1.76
C ALA A 245 -14.62 -1.79 -1.78
N GLU A 246 -15.57 -1.49 -0.89
CA GLU A 246 -16.11 -0.15 -0.69
C GLU A 246 -15.00 0.85 -0.31
N GLN A 247 -14.16 0.51 0.67
CA GLN A 247 -13.07 1.39 1.12
C GLN A 247 -11.99 1.58 0.07
N ILE A 248 -11.66 0.55 -0.72
CA ILE A 248 -10.71 0.63 -1.83
C ILE A 248 -11.29 1.49 -2.96
N GLU A 249 -12.57 1.33 -3.31
CA GLU A 249 -13.23 2.13 -4.35
C GLU A 249 -13.31 3.61 -3.95
N LEU A 250 -13.70 3.90 -2.71
CA LEU A 250 -13.71 5.26 -2.16
C LEU A 250 -12.32 5.89 -2.15
N LEU A 251 -11.28 5.14 -1.75
CA LEU A 251 -9.92 5.64 -1.76
C LEU A 251 -9.43 5.89 -3.20
N THR A 252 -9.62 4.92 -4.10
CA THR A 252 -9.13 4.99 -5.49
C THR A 252 -9.80 6.12 -6.25
N SER A 253 -11.12 6.30 -6.13
CA SER A 253 -11.83 7.41 -6.77
C SER A 253 -11.33 8.79 -6.33
N LYS A 254 -10.80 8.91 -5.10
CA LYS A 254 -10.20 10.14 -4.59
C LYS A 254 -8.78 10.35 -5.11
N ILE A 255 -7.92 9.34 -5.02
CA ILE A 255 -6.46 9.50 -5.24
C ILE A 255 -6.01 9.20 -6.67
N ALA A 256 -6.81 8.46 -7.42
CA ALA A 256 -6.56 8.07 -8.80
C ALA A 256 -7.87 8.05 -9.60
N PRO A 257 -8.52 9.21 -9.80
CA PRO A 257 -9.81 9.30 -10.50
C PRO A 257 -9.75 8.82 -11.96
N SER A 258 -8.56 8.75 -12.55
CA SER A 258 -8.31 8.23 -13.90
C SER A 258 -8.07 6.71 -13.94
N ALA A 259 -8.18 5.99 -12.82
CA ALA A 259 -8.01 4.55 -12.77
C ALA A 259 -9.01 3.85 -13.70
N TRP A 260 -8.54 2.86 -14.45
CA TRP A 260 -9.38 2.12 -15.38
C TRP A 260 -10.25 1.12 -14.64
N ARG A 261 -11.54 1.09 -14.96
CA ARG A 261 -12.48 0.19 -14.31
C ARG A 261 -12.57 -1.14 -15.04
N MET A 262 -12.17 -2.21 -14.37
CA MET A 262 -12.32 -3.57 -14.89
C MET A 262 -13.53 -4.27 -14.25
N THR A 263 -14.38 -4.81 -15.11
CA THR A 263 -15.51 -5.69 -14.81
C THR A 263 -15.26 -7.05 -15.46
N PHE A 264 -16.11 -8.03 -15.17
CA PHE A 264 -16.01 -9.31 -15.87
C PHE A 264 -16.25 -9.18 -17.39
N ALA A 265 -17.19 -8.31 -17.78
CA ALA A 265 -17.62 -8.17 -19.17
C ALA A 265 -16.57 -7.50 -20.08
N ASN A 266 -15.74 -6.60 -19.55
CA ASN A 266 -14.76 -5.84 -20.33
C ASN A 266 -13.31 -6.33 -20.13
N ARG A 267 -13.11 -7.51 -19.53
CA ARG A 267 -11.77 -8.03 -19.20
C ARG A 267 -10.88 -8.19 -20.44
N GLY A 268 -11.44 -8.71 -21.54
CA GLY A 268 -10.71 -8.86 -22.81
C GLY A 268 -10.23 -7.52 -23.36
N ASP A 269 -11.13 -6.54 -23.45
CA ASP A 269 -10.81 -5.19 -23.91
C ASP A 269 -9.75 -4.53 -23.01
N MET A 270 -9.87 -4.72 -21.69
CA MET A 270 -8.92 -4.18 -20.72
C MET A 270 -7.51 -4.75 -20.90
N LEU A 271 -7.39 -6.03 -21.28
CA LEU A 271 -6.10 -6.66 -21.55
C LEU A 271 -5.44 -6.04 -22.78
N GLU A 272 -6.17 -5.93 -23.89
CA GLU A 272 -5.67 -5.31 -25.12
C GLU A 272 -5.30 -3.85 -24.91
N GLN A 273 -6.14 -3.10 -24.18
CA GLN A 273 -5.88 -1.70 -23.83
C GLN A 273 -4.62 -1.55 -22.97
N THR A 274 -4.39 -2.47 -22.03
CA THR A 274 -3.20 -2.47 -21.17
C THR A 274 -1.94 -2.73 -21.97
N ILE A 275 -1.95 -3.75 -22.85
CA ILE A 275 -0.81 -4.07 -23.72
C ILE A 275 -0.49 -2.89 -24.62
N ALA A 276 -1.49 -2.32 -25.31
CA ALA A 276 -1.30 -1.17 -26.19
C ALA A 276 -0.70 0.03 -25.44
N ARG A 277 -1.15 0.27 -24.20
CA ARG A 277 -0.63 1.36 -23.36
C ARG A 277 0.81 1.12 -22.93
N VAL A 278 1.14 -0.08 -22.47
CA VAL A 278 2.51 -0.46 -22.10
C VAL A 278 3.46 -0.27 -23.28
N SER A 279 3.09 -0.80 -24.46
CA SER A 279 3.88 -0.64 -25.69
C SER A 279 4.09 0.83 -26.06
N THR A 280 3.03 1.65 -25.98
CA THR A 280 3.13 3.09 -26.26
C THR A 280 4.08 3.80 -25.29
N LEU A 281 4.02 3.47 -24.00
CA LEU A 281 4.85 4.11 -22.97
C LEU A 281 6.34 3.77 -23.16
N LEU A 282 6.64 2.52 -23.50
CA LEU A 282 8.00 2.06 -23.76
C LEU A 282 8.56 2.61 -25.07
N GLN A 283 7.76 2.66 -26.15
CA GLN A 283 8.17 3.26 -27.43
C GLN A 283 8.37 4.77 -27.35
N GLY A 284 7.56 5.47 -26.54
CA GLY A 284 7.72 6.90 -26.28
C GLY A 284 8.93 7.27 -25.42
N ALA A 285 9.71 6.30 -24.94
CA ALA A 285 10.95 6.52 -24.21
C ALA A 285 12.18 6.69 -25.11
N ASP A 286 12.06 6.34 -26.40
CA ASP A 286 13.07 6.61 -27.43
C ASP A 286 12.86 8.02 -28.02
N ILE A 287 13.08 9.06 -27.21
CA ILE A 287 13.30 10.42 -27.73
C ILE A 287 14.70 10.85 -27.27
N PRO A 288 15.69 10.91 -28.18
CA PRO A 288 17.06 11.33 -27.87
C PRO A 288 17.13 12.80 -27.43
#